data_AF-A0A4Y2ED94-F1
#
_entry.id   AF-A0A4Y2ED94-F1
#
_cell.length_a   1.000
_cell.length_b   1.000
_cell.length_c   1.000
_cell.angle_alpha   90.00
_cell.angle_beta   90.00
_cell.angle_gamma   90.00
#
_symmetry.space_group_name_H-M   'P 1'
#
loop_
_entity.id
_entity.type
_entity.pdbx_description
1 polymer ?
#
loop_
_entity_poly.entity_id
_entity_poly.type
_entity_poly.pdbx_seq_one_letter_code
_entity_poly.pdbx_strand_id
1 'polypeptide(L)'
;ELCTDDGEISAMFLPPNTTALIQPMDQNVIQNIKLGYSKLLRTNILNDPVHNENLEKTLKNVNLKDVVFSLANCWASVSTFLINKSWKNLLPNFIDSEVEENVQTEEIQLASLIN
;
A
#
# COMPACT_ATOMS: atom_id res chain seq x y z
N GLU A 1 1.73 22.05 22.56
CA GLU A 1 1.30 20.83 21.84
C GLU A 1 0.31 21.27 20.77
N LEU A 2 0.35 20.71 19.57
CA LEU A 2 -0.65 21.02 18.55
C LEU A 2 -1.85 20.10 18.80
N CYS A 3 -2.91 20.64 19.40
CA CYS A 3 -4.15 19.92 19.66
C CYS A 3 -5.35 20.72 19.16
N THR A 4 -6.47 20.03 18.93
CA THR A 4 -7.76 20.67 18.65
C THR A 4 -8.34 21.34 19.90
N ASP A 5 -9.27 22.27 19.71
CA ASP A 5 -9.90 23.02 20.82
C ASP A 5 -10.69 22.11 21.78
N ASP A 6 -11.23 21.00 21.27
CA ASP A 6 -11.90 19.95 22.04
C ASP A 6 -10.94 18.93 22.68
N GLY A 7 -9.65 18.96 22.31
CA GLY A 7 -8.62 18.06 22.81
C GLY A 7 -8.68 16.63 22.28
N GLU A 8 -9.56 16.32 21.31
CA GLU A 8 -9.73 14.95 20.78
C GLU A 8 -8.58 14.52 19.86
N ILE A 9 -7.91 15.47 19.21
CA ILE A 9 -6.82 15.20 18.27
C ILE A 9 -5.58 15.97 18.72
N SER A 10 -4.46 15.25 18.88
CA SER A 10 -3.13 15.81 19.14
C SER A 10 -2.15 15.37 18.04
N ALA A 11 -1.26 16.27 17.64
CA ALA A 11 -0.19 15.98 16.69
C ALA A 11 1.12 15.66 17.41
N MET A 12 1.70 14.52 17.07
CA MET A 12 3.04 14.11 17.52
C MET A 12 4.10 14.58 16.52
N PHE A 13 5.09 15.32 17.02
CA PHE A 13 6.25 15.68 16.22
C PHE A 13 7.26 14.54 16.17
N LEU A 14 7.65 14.16 14.96
CA LEU A 14 8.69 13.16 14.73
C LEU A 14 10.07 13.82 14.67
N PRO A 15 11.14 13.17 15.16
CA PRO A 15 12.50 13.66 14.98
C PRO A 15 12.84 13.78 13.49
N PRO A 16 13.72 14.72 13.10
CA PRO A 16 14.14 14.86 11.71
C PRO A 16 14.77 13.56 11.18
N ASN A 17 14.62 13.29 9.89
CA ASN A 17 15.19 12.13 9.18
C ASN A 17 14.71 10.74 9.66
N THR A 18 13.58 10.68 10.34
CA THR A 18 12.99 9.39 10.79
C THR A 18 11.82 8.91 9.93
N THR A 19 11.43 9.68 8.90
CA THR A 19 10.24 9.41 8.07
C THR A 19 10.14 7.94 7.64
N ALA A 20 11.16 7.43 6.95
CA ALA A 20 11.18 6.04 6.47
C ALA A 20 11.27 4.98 7.58
N LEU A 21 11.62 5.34 8.81
CA LEU A 21 11.78 4.41 9.93
C LEU A 21 10.53 4.28 10.78
N ILE A 22 9.82 5.39 10.98
CA ILE A 22 8.72 5.45 11.94
C ILE A 22 7.38 5.88 11.34
N GLN A 23 7.34 6.38 10.10
CA GLN A 23 6.05 6.65 9.47
C GLN A 23 5.39 5.35 9.00
N PRO A 24 4.17 5.04 9.48
CA PRO A 24 3.50 3.78 9.18
C PRO A 24 3.30 3.54 7.67
N MET A 25 2.97 4.59 6.92
CA MET A 25 2.75 4.46 5.48
C MET A 25 4.00 4.01 4.70
N ASP A 26 5.18 4.36 5.20
CA ASP A 26 6.47 3.94 4.64
C ASP A 26 6.91 2.55 5.14
N GLN A 27 6.26 2.00 6.17
CA GLN A 27 6.46 0.62 6.64
C GLN A 27 5.67 -0.39 5.77
N ASN A 28 5.94 -0.39 4.47
CA ASN A 28 5.40 -1.29 3.44
C ASN A 28 3.94 -1.09 3.00
N VAL A 29 3.16 -0.19 3.62
CA VAL A 29 1.76 0.04 3.20
C VAL A 29 1.70 0.63 1.79
N ILE A 30 2.44 1.73 1.53
CA ILE A 30 2.51 2.34 0.19
C ILE A 30 3.05 1.35 -0.85
N GLN A 31 4.07 0.56 -0.48
CA GLN A 31 4.66 -0.42 -1.37
C GLN A 31 3.65 -1.49 -1.79
N ASN A 32 2.87 -2.02 -0.86
CA ASN A 32 1.84 -3.03 -1.13
C ASN A 32 0.76 -2.50 -2.06
N ILE A 33 0.29 -1.27 -1.83
CA ILE A 33 -0.69 -0.63 -2.70
C ILE A 33 -0.14 -0.48 -4.13
N LYS A 34 1.10 0.01 -4.28
CA LYS A 34 1.77 0.14 -5.59
C LYS A 34 1.93 -1.20 -6.29
N LEU A 35 2.26 -2.25 -5.54
CA LEU A 35 2.39 -3.60 -6.06
C LEU A 35 1.04 -4.15 -6.54
N GLY A 36 0.00 -4.04 -5.70
CA GLY A 36 -1.37 -4.44 -6.06
C GLY A 36 -1.85 -3.73 -7.32
N TYR A 37 -1.62 -2.42 -7.41
CA TYR A 37 -1.97 -1.63 -8.59
C TYR A 37 -1.23 -2.11 -9.84
N SER A 38 0.08 -2.39 -9.71
CA SER A 38 0.90 -2.91 -10.80
C SER A 38 0.44 -4.30 -11.26
N LYS A 39 0.03 -5.17 -10.34
CA LYS A 39 -0.54 -6.49 -10.65
C LYS A 39 -1.87 -6.32 -11.41
N LEU A 40 -2.78 -5.50 -10.90
CA LEU A 40 -4.08 -5.23 -11.52
C LEU A 40 -3.94 -4.66 -12.94
N LEU A 41 -3.02 -3.71 -13.13
CA LEU A 41 -2.76 -3.14 -14.45
C LEU A 41 -2.28 -4.20 -15.46
N ARG A 42 -1.32 -5.06 -15.06
CA ARG A 42 -0.82 -6.15 -15.91
C ARG A 42 -1.93 -7.16 -16.24
N THR A 43 -2.76 -7.51 -15.26
CA THR A 43 -3.89 -8.42 -15.46
C THR A 43 -4.91 -7.83 -16.43
N ASN A 44 -5.22 -6.54 -16.34
CA ASN A 44 -6.13 -5.88 -17.27
C ASN A 44 -5.58 -5.89 -18.71
N ILE A 45 -4.28 -5.70 -18.88
CA ILE A 45 -3.62 -5.77 -20.20
C ILE A 45 -3.68 -7.20 -20.76
N LEU A 46 -3.39 -8.21 -19.93
CA LEU A 46 -3.36 -9.61 -20.38
C LEU A 46 -4.75 -10.16 -20.72
N ASN A 47 -5.78 -9.71 -20.00
CA ASN A 47 -7.16 -10.14 -20.18
C ASN A 47 -7.90 -9.37 -21.28
N ASP A 48 -7.26 -8.42 -21.97
CA ASP A 48 -7.88 -7.68 -23.06
C ASP A 48 -8.21 -8.66 -24.22
N PRO A 49 -9.50 -8.87 -24.53
CA PRO A 49 -9.94 -9.82 -25.55
C PRO A 49 -9.52 -9.39 -26.95
N VAL A 50 -9.11 -8.13 -27.14
CA VAL A 50 -8.46 -7.68 -28.37
C VAL A 50 -6.99 -8.12 -28.29
N HIS A 51 -6.78 -9.43 -28.43
CA HIS A 51 -5.46 -10.00 -28.67
C HIS A 51 -4.77 -9.18 -29.76
N ASN A 52 -3.75 -8.39 -29.39
CA ASN A 52 -2.86 -7.60 -30.24
C ASN A 52 -3.12 -6.07 -30.36
N GLU A 53 -3.86 -5.41 -29.46
CA GLU A 53 -3.68 -3.95 -29.33
C GLU A 53 -2.42 -3.61 -28.51
N ASN A 54 -1.61 -2.70 -29.06
CA ASN A 54 -0.41 -2.17 -28.44
C ASN A 54 -0.74 -1.68 -27.01
N LEU A 55 0.04 -2.08 -26.02
CA LEU A 55 -0.02 -1.64 -24.61
C LEU A 55 -0.34 -0.14 -24.47
N GLU A 56 0.24 0.66 -25.35
CA GLU A 56 0.04 2.10 -25.45
C GLU A 56 -1.43 2.52 -25.63
N LYS A 57 -2.22 1.79 -26.42
CA LYS A 57 -3.64 2.07 -26.65
C LYS A 57 -4.48 1.75 -25.41
N THR A 58 -4.26 0.58 -24.80
CA THR A 58 -4.96 0.19 -23.57
C THR A 58 -4.69 1.21 -22.46
N LEU A 59 -3.43 1.63 -22.29
CA LEU A 59 -3.06 2.67 -21.32
C LEU A 59 -3.68 4.04 -21.65
N LYS A 60 -3.82 4.40 -22.93
CA LYS A 60 -4.48 5.65 -23.36
C LYS A 60 -5.98 5.66 -23.05
N ASN A 61 -6.61 4.50 -22.95
CA ASN A 61 -8.04 4.38 -22.63
C ASN A 61 -8.31 4.43 -21.11
N VAL A 62 -7.29 4.21 -20.27
CA VAL A 62 -7.41 4.34 -18.81
C VAL A 62 -7.65 5.80 -18.46
N ASN A 63 -8.75 6.08 -17.77
CA ASN A 63 -9.08 7.43 -17.30
C ASN A 63 -8.96 7.53 -15.77
N LEU A 64 -9.13 8.75 -15.24
CA LEU A 64 -9.00 9.02 -13.81
C LEU A 64 -9.97 8.19 -12.94
N LYS A 65 -11.19 7.94 -13.43
CA LYS A 65 -12.17 7.11 -12.71
C LYS A 65 -11.61 5.70 -12.52
N ASP A 66 -11.08 5.10 -13.58
CA ASP A 66 -10.50 3.74 -13.53
C ASP A 66 -9.32 3.65 -12.57
N VAL A 67 -8.46 4.69 -12.55
CA VAL A 67 -7.32 4.78 -11.62
C VAL A 67 -7.80 4.84 -10.17
N VAL A 68 -8.80 5.67 -9.88
CA VAL A 68 -9.36 5.82 -8.52
C VAL A 68 -9.99 4.52 -8.04
N PHE A 69 -10.78 3.83 -8.89
CA PHE A 69 -11.35 2.53 -8.54
C PHE A 69 -10.27 1.46 -8.33
N SER A 70 -9.25 1.45 -9.18
CA SER A 70 -8.12 0.52 -9.04
C SER A 70 -7.39 0.75 -7.71
N LEU A 71 -7.13 2.01 -7.36
CA LEU A 71 -6.50 2.36 -6.09
C LEU A 71 -7.37 1.93 -4.89
N ALA A 72 -8.68 2.17 -4.95
CA ALA A 72 -9.61 1.74 -3.91
C ALA A 72 -9.63 0.22 -3.74
N ASN A 73 -9.61 -0.53 -4.84
CA ASN A 73 -9.51 -2.00 -4.80
C ASN A 73 -8.19 -2.47 -4.19
N CYS A 74 -7.07 -1.82 -4.54
CA CYS A 74 -5.78 -2.14 -3.95
C CYS A 74 -5.75 -1.81 -2.45
N TRP A 75 -6.32 -0.68 -2.02
CA TRP A 75 -6.46 -0.35 -0.60
C TRP A 75 -7.30 -1.38 0.15
N ALA A 76 -8.43 -1.82 -0.44
CA ALA A 76 -9.28 -2.86 0.17
C ALA A 76 -8.57 -4.22 0.33
N SER A 77 -7.51 -4.48 -0.45
CA SER A 77 -6.68 -5.68 -0.32
C SER A 77 -5.58 -5.57 0.75
N VAL A 78 -5.34 -4.38 1.30
CA VAL A 78 -4.38 -4.18 2.39
C VAL A 78 -4.96 -4.79 3.66
N SER A 79 -4.29 -5.82 4.20
CA SER A 79 -4.79 -6.50 5.40
C SER A 79 -4.62 -5.64 6.66
N THR A 80 -5.52 -5.83 7.61
CA THR A 80 -5.43 -5.22 8.95
C THR A 80 -4.11 -5.59 9.64
N PHE A 81 -3.61 -6.81 9.43
CA PHE A 81 -2.30 -7.23 9.92
C PHE A 81 -1.17 -6.34 9.40
N LEU A 82 -1.14 -6.05 8.09
CA LEU A 82 -0.12 -5.19 7.50
C LEU A 82 -0.20 -3.78 8.06
N ILE A 83 -1.41 -3.24 8.21
CA ILE A 83 -1.63 -1.94 8.86
C ILE A 83 -1.09 -1.98 10.28
N ASN A 84 -1.47 -2.95 11.11
CA ASN A 84 -0.98 -3.05 12.48
C ASN A 84 0.55 -3.15 12.53
N LYS A 85 1.16 -4.04 11.75
CA LYS A 85 2.61 -4.19 11.66
C LYS A 85 3.31 -2.87 11.30
N SER A 86 2.69 -2.05 10.45
CA SER A 86 3.24 -0.75 10.04
C SER A 86 3.38 0.26 11.19
N TRP A 87 2.54 0.15 12.23
CA TRP A 87 2.58 1.03 13.40
C TRP A 87 3.56 0.58 14.48
N LYS A 88 4.11 -0.64 14.39
CA LYS A 88 4.92 -1.25 15.46
C LYS A 88 6.09 -0.39 15.94
N ASN A 89 6.77 0.31 15.03
CA ASN A 89 7.92 1.15 15.38
C ASN A 89 7.52 2.45 16.09
N LEU A 90 6.29 2.93 15.85
CA LEU A 90 5.78 4.17 16.43
C LEU A 90 4.97 3.92 17.71
N LEU A 91 4.20 2.84 17.75
CA LEU A 91 3.31 2.44 18.85
C LEU A 91 3.46 0.94 19.15
N PRO A 92 4.53 0.50 19.83
CA PRO A 92 4.82 -0.92 20.06
C PRO A 92 3.72 -1.66 20.84
N ASN A 93 3.08 -0.98 21.79
CA ASN A 93 2.06 -1.54 22.67
C ASN A 93 0.68 -1.71 21.99
N PHE A 94 0.55 -1.27 20.74
CA PHE A 94 -0.70 -1.41 19.97
C PHE A 94 -0.84 -2.80 19.33
N ILE A 95 0.21 -3.64 19.39
CA ILE A 95 0.37 -4.90 18.64
C ILE A 95 0.23 -6.13 19.54
N ASP A 96 -0.46 -6.05 20.68
CA ASP A 96 -0.64 -7.20 21.58
C ASP A 96 -1.80 -8.13 21.18
N SER A 97 -2.54 -7.84 20.11
CA SER A 97 -3.55 -8.75 19.58
C SER A 97 -2.94 -9.66 18.50
N GLU A 98 -2.55 -10.87 18.90
CA GLU A 98 -2.18 -11.98 18.00
C GLU A 98 -3.28 -12.21 16.96
N VAL A 99 -3.04 -11.78 15.73
CA VAL A 99 -3.76 -12.28 14.56
C VAL A 99 -2.71 -12.81 13.60
N GLU A 100 -2.37 -14.09 13.78
CA GLU A 100 -1.67 -14.86 12.74
C GLU A 100 -2.65 -15.08 11.60
N GLU A 101 -2.54 -14.26 10.57
CA GLU A 101 -3.17 -14.54 9.29
C GLU A 101 -2.12 -15.22 8.41
N ASN A 102 -2.41 -16.43 7.92
CA ASN A 102 -1.65 -17.13 6.88
C ASN A 102 -1.78 -16.36 5.54
N VAL A 103 -1.27 -15.14 5.49
CA VAL A 103 -1.06 -14.44 4.24
C VAL A 103 0.28 -14.93 3.72
N GLN A 104 0.27 -15.58 2.55
CA GLN A 104 1.46 -15.66 1.71
C GLN A 104 1.88 -14.23 1.39
N THR A 105 2.61 -13.61 2.30
CA THR A 105 3.53 -12.54 1.95
C THR A 105 4.56 -13.21 1.06
N GLU A 106 4.32 -13.14 -0.25
CA GLU A 106 5.41 -13.14 -1.21
C GLU A 106 6.27 -11.92 -0.88
N GLU A 107 7.10 -12.04 0.17
CA GLU A 107 8.31 -11.25 0.30
C GLU A 107 9.15 -11.62 -0.92
N ILE A 108 8.88 -10.98 -2.05
CA ILE A 108 9.77 -11.05 -3.19
C ILE A 108 11.02 -10.33 -2.73
N GLN A 109 12.07 -11.09 -2.44
CA GLN A 109 13.40 -10.53 -2.25
C GLN A 109 13.70 -9.70 -3.50
N LEU A 110 13.81 -8.39 -3.33
CA LEU A 110 14.07 -7.43 -4.42
C LEU A 110 15.30 -7.83 -5.28
N ALA A 111 16.19 -8.67 -4.72
CA ALA A 111 17.31 -9.28 -5.43
C ALA A 111 16.92 -10.20 -6.60
N SER A 112 15.71 -10.77 -6.65
CA SER A 112 15.29 -11.67 -7.73
C SER A 112 14.69 -10.97 -8.96
N LEU A 113 14.40 -9.67 -8.85
CA LEU A 113 13.84 -8.85 -9.94
C LEU A 113 14.90 -8.06 -10.73
N ILE A 114 16.17 -8.16 -10.33
CA ILE A 114 17.32 -7.62 -11.06
C ILE A 114 18.08 -8.81 -11.65
N ASN A 115 17.64 -9.29 -12.81
CA ASN A 115 18.47 -10.07 -13.72
C ASN A 115 18.03 -9.81 -15.17
#